data_AF-A0AAW2PIF8-F1
#
_entry.id   AF-A0AAW2PIF8-F1
#
_cell.length_a   1.000
_cell.length_b   1.000
_cell.length_c   1.000
_cell.angle_alpha   90.00
_cell.angle_beta   90.00
_cell.angle_gamma   90.00
#
_symmetry.space_group_name_H-M   'P 1'
#
loop_
_entity.id
_entity.type
_entity.pdbx_description
1 polymer ?
#
loop_
_entity_poly.entity_id
_entity_poly.type
_entity_poly.pdbx_seq_one_letter_code
_entity_poly.pdbx_strand_id
1 'polypeptide(L)'
;MVDERPGEQWIRLSRKFGENEEIKIEVTMFDGSVPIKKDDDTEDEKLHVTLIVDVFKGEDTDVLEFVCSAWPDSIEIRKVFTRGMLE
;
A
#
# COMPACT_ATOMS: atom_id res chain seq x y z
N MET A 1 10.60 -7.44 -6.43
CA MET A 1 11.21 -8.14 -5.27
C MET A 1 10.34 -7.89 -4.05
N VAL A 2 10.25 -8.85 -3.13
CA VAL A 2 9.56 -8.70 -1.84
C VAL A 2 10.64 -8.68 -0.76
N ASP A 3 10.62 -7.66 0.09
CA ASP A 3 11.49 -7.55 1.28
C ASP A 3 10.61 -7.66 2.52
N GLU A 4 10.87 -8.68 3.34
CA GLU A 4 10.22 -8.92 4.64
C GLU A 4 11.32 -8.93 5.71
N ARG A 5 11.16 -8.10 6.75
CA ARG A 5 12.14 -7.99 7.84
C ARG A 5 11.58 -8.59 9.12
N PRO A 6 12.17 -9.68 9.66
CA PRO A 6 11.68 -10.31 10.87
C PRO A 6 11.61 -9.33 12.05
N GLY A 7 10.41 -9.08 12.57
CA GLY A 7 10.17 -8.15 13.69
C GLY A 7 9.67 -6.76 13.27
N GLU A 8 9.72 -6.42 11.99
CA GLU A 8 9.09 -5.22 11.45
C GLU A 8 7.65 -5.55 11.00
N GLN A 9 6.67 -4.67 11.26
CA GLN A 9 5.26 -4.88 10.91
C GLN A 9 4.91 -4.33 9.51
N TRP A 10 5.80 -4.46 8.53
CA TRP A 10 5.55 -4.07 7.15
C TRP A 10 6.30 -4.93 6.13
N ILE A 11 5.76 -4.99 4.92
CA ILE A 11 6.30 -5.70 3.76
C ILE A 11 6.50 -4.67 2.65
N ARG A 12 7.59 -4.79 1.89
CA ARG A 12 7.81 -3.93 0.72
C ARG A 12 7.94 -4.70 -0.57
N LEU A 13 7.22 -4.21 -1.57
CA LEU A 13 7.29 -4.67 -2.95
C LEU A 13 7.90 -3.56 -3.80
N SER A 14 8.85 -3.91 -4.66
CA SER A 14 9.32 -3.01 -5.72
C SER A 14 9.28 -3.73 -7.07
N ARG A 15 8.80 -3.03 -8.10
CA ARG A 15 8.82 -3.47 -9.49
C ARG A 15 9.09 -2.28 -10.41
N LYS A 16 10.00 -2.46 -11.36
CA LYS A 16 10.16 -1.57 -12.51
C LYS A 16 9.11 -1.87 -13.57
N PHE A 17 8.55 -0.83 -14.17
CA PHE A 17 7.58 -0.90 -15.25
C PHE A 17 8.13 -0.14 -16.47
N GLY A 18 8.31 -0.84 -17.60
CA GLY A 18 9.03 -0.27 -18.74
C GLY A 18 10.47 0.11 -18.40
N GLU A 19 11.00 1.12 -19.08
CA GLU A 19 12.38 1.57 -18.92
C GLU A 19 12.56 2.57 -17.77
N ASN A 20 11.55 3.43 -17.56
CA ASN A 20 11.68 4.64 -16.76
C ASN A 20 10.60 4.77 -15.67
N GLU A 21 10.00 3.69 -15.21
CA GLU A 21 9.05 3.76 -14.10
C GLU A 21 9.42 2.73 -13.03
N GLU A 22 9.44 3.15 -11.77
CA GLU A 22 9.57 2.27 -10.62
C GLU A 22 8.38 2.48 -9.70
N ILE A 23 7.71 1.38 -9.35
CA ILE A 23 6.62 1.38 -8.38
C ILE A 23 7.13 0.66 -7.14
N LYS A 24 7.09 1.37 -6.01
CA LYS A 24 7.37 0.84 -4.68
C LYS A 24 6.08 0.83 -3.88
N ILE A 25 5.82 -0.27 -3.18
CA ILE A 25 4.64 -0.44 -2.35
C ILE A 25 5.13 -0.87 -0.97
N GLU A 26 4.75 -0.13 0.05
CA GLU A 26 4.93 -0.50 1.45
C GLU A 26 3.57 -0.83 2.04
N VAL A 27 3.45 -2.00 2.65
CA VAL A 27 2.19 -2.55 3.17
C VAL A 27 2.39 -2.85 4.65
N THR A 28 1.48 -2.39 5.50
CA THR A 28 1.50 -2.73 6.92
C THR A 28 1.00 -4.16 7.15
N MET A 29 1.29 -4.72 8.33
CA MET A 29 0.45 -5.79 8.88
C MET A 29 -0.99 -5.28 9.09
N PHE A 30 -1.93 -6.21 9.31
CA PHE A 30 -3.32 -5.86 9.61
C PHE A 30 -3.39 -4.84 10.74
N ASP A 31 -3.96 -3.67 10.46
CA ASP A 31 -3.99 -2.50 11.35
C ASP A 31 -5.42 -2.03 11.68
N GLY A 32 -6.43 -2.74 11.17
CA GLY A 32 -7.83 -2.57 11.54
C GLY A 32 -8.69 -3.77 11.15
N SER A 33 -9.88 -3.88 11.74
CA SER A 33 -10.88 -4.85 11.30
C SER A 33 -12.30 -4.31 11.50
N VAL A 34 -13.24 -4.84 10.69
CA VAL A 34 -14.67 -4.53 10.78
C VAL A 34 -15.46 -5.85 10.77
N PRO A 35 -16.42 -6.04 11.68
CA PRO A 35 -17.20 -7.27 11.73
C PRO A 35 -18.11 -7.41 10.50
N ILE A 36 -18.21 -8.63 9.98
CA ILE A 36 -19.13 -9.01 8.92
C ILE A 36 -20.33 -9.68 9.58
N LYS A 37 -21.52 -9.12 9.36
CA LYS A 37 -22.76 -9.83 9.73
C LYS A 37 -23.03 -10.91 8.69
N LYS A 38 -22.91 -12.16 9.09
CA LYS A 38 -23.45 -13.32 8.35
C LYS A 38 -24.72 -13.79 9.05
N ASP A 39 -25.62 -14.42 8.29
CA ASP A 39 -26.87 -15.01 8.82
C ASP A 39 -26.62 -16.26 9.68
N ASP A 40 -25.40 -16.79 9.67
CA ASP A 40 -24.95 -17.91 10.51
C ASP A 40 -24.11 -17.36 11.67
N ASP A 41 -24.11 -18.03 12.83
CA ASP A 41 -23.45 -17.62 14.09
C ASP A 41 -21.90 -17.56 14.02
N THR A 42 -21.34 -17.48 12.82
CA THR A 42 -19.91 -17.34 12.58
C THR A 42 -19.54 -15.85 12.56
N GLU A 43 -18.82 -15.41 13.58
CA GLU A 43 -18.14 -14.11 13.56
C GLU A 43 -17.02 -14.15 12.52
N ASP A 44 -17.14 -13.33 11.48
CA ASP A 44 -16.11 -13.12 10.46
C ASP A 44 -15.77 -11.64 10.41
N GLU A 45 -14.54 -11.30 10.05
CA GLU A 45 -14.06 -9.91 10.06
C GLU A 45 -13.35 -9.56 8.75
N LYS A 46 -13.59 -8.35 8.26
CA LYS A 46 -12.79 -7.77 7.18
C LYS A 46 -11.58 -7.10 7.79
N LEU A 47 -10.41 -7.61 7.45
CA LEU A 47 -9.15 -7.02 7.86
C LEU A 47 -8.76 -5.86 6.95
N HIS A 48 -8.21 -4.81 7.55
CA HIS A 48 -7.69 -3.64 6.88
C HIS A 48 -6.16 -3.68 6.92
N VAL A 49 -5.54 -3.22 5.83
CA VAL A 49 -4.12 -2.85 5.80
C VAL A 49 -3.96 -1.47 5.17
N THR A 50 -2.99 -0.71 5.66
CA THR A 50 -2.56 0.52 5.01
C THR A 50 -1.51 0.22 3.94
N LEU A 51 -1.67 0.80 2.75
CA LEU A 51 -0.68 0.74 1.68
C LEU A 51 -0.18 2.14 1.35
N ILE A 52 1.13 2.27 1.23
CA ILE A 52 1.78 3.44 0.65
C ILE A 52 2.32 3.00 -0.72
N VAL A 53 1.91 3.69 -1.77
CA VAL A 53 2.35 3.42 -3.14
C VAL A 53 3.11 4.63 -3.65
N ASP A 54 4.39 4.44 -3.92
CA ASP A 54 5.25 5.46 -4.52
C ASP A 54 5.51 5.11 -5.99
N VAL A 55 5.19 6.05 -6.86
CA VAL A 55 5.47 5.94 -8.30
C VAL A 55 6.55 6.96 -8.66
N PHE A 56 7.67 6.45 -9.13
CA PHE A 56 8.82 7.22 -9.63
C PHE A 56 8.84 7.14 -11.14
N LYS A 57 9.08 8.28 -11.82
CA LYS A 57 9.25 8.36 -13.27
C LYS A 57 10.64 8.91 -13.61
N GLY A 58 11.33 8.27 -14.54
CA GLY A 58 12.64 8.69 -15.06
C GLY A 58 13.78 8.50 -14.06
N GLU A 59 14.81 9.33 -14.23
CA GLU A 59 15.90 9.52 -13.27
C GLU A 59 15.57 10.58 -12.22
N ASP A 60 14.36 11.14 -12.28
CA ASP A 60 13.92 12.23 -11.43
C ASP A 60 13.66 11.73 -9.99
N THR A 61 13.84 12.64 -9.03
CA THR A 61 13.48 12.40 -7.63
C THR A 61 11.99 12.61 -7.35
N ASP A 62 11.24 13.01 -8.37
CA ASP A 62 9.81 13.26 -8.29
C ASP A 62 9.05 11.96 -8.02
N VAL A 63 8.24 11.98 -6.97
CA VAL A 63 7.41 10.86 -6.54
C VAL A 63 5.95 11.27 -6.47
N LEU A 64 5.10 10.41 -7.04
CA LEU A 64 3.67 10.41 -6.82
C LEU A 64 3.34 9.37 -5.75
N GLU A 65 3.05 9.82 -4.54
CA GLU A 65 2.75 8.99 -3.37
C GLU A 65 1.23 8.88 -3.19
N PHE A 66 0.72 7.66 -3.09
CA PHE A 66 -0.66 7.35 -2.74
C PHE A 66 -0.72 6.72 -1.36
N VAL A 67 -1.59 7.26 -0.50
CA VAL A 67 -1.94 6.62 0.78
C VAL A 67 -3.26 5.92 0.57
N CYS A 68 -3.28 4.60 0.74
CA CYS A 68 -4.42 3.75 0.44
C CYS A 68 -4.87 2.96 1.66
N SER A 69 -6.19 2.75 1.74
CA SER A 69 -6.82 1.78 2.62
C SER A 69 -7.19 0.56 1.80
N ALA A 70 -6.68 -0.62 2.13
CA ALA A 70 -7.11 -1.85 1.49
C ALA A 70 -7.91 -2.74 2.43
N TRP A 71 -9.00 -3.25 1.86
CA TRP A 71 -9.87 -4.28 2.41
C TRP A 71 -9.78 -5.51 1.50
N PRO A 72 -10.30 -6.68 1.89
CA PRO A 72 -10.21 -7.89 1.07
C PRO A 72 -10.87 -7.74 -0.31
N ASP A 73 -11.85 -6.84 -0.42
CA ASP A 73 -12.67 -6.62 -1.61
C ASP A 73 -12.41 -5.30 -2.34
N SER A 74 -11.59 -4.39 -1.78
CA SER A 74 -11.36 -3.08 -2.38
C SER A 74 -10.07 -2.40 -1.92
N ILE A 75 -9.58 -1.47 -2.74
CA ILE A 75 -8.51 -0.54 -2.37
C ILE A 75 -9.01 0.87 -2.62
N GLU A 76 -8.97 1.71 -1.59
CA GLU A 76 -9.39 3.10 -1.64
C GLU A 76 -8.18 4.03 -1.54
N ILE A 77 -8.03 4.96 -2.49
CA ILE A 77 -7.05 6.02 -2.38
C ILE A 77 -7.58 7.06 -1.39
N ARG A 78 -6.89 7.22 -0.26
CA ARG A 78 -7.23 8.17 0.80
C ARG A 78 -6.59 9.53 0.56
N LYS A 79 -5.34 9.54 0.08
CA LYS A 79 -4.59 10.77 -0.24
C LYS A 79 -3.66 10.54 -1.42
N VAL A 80 -3.35 11.63 -2.13
CA VAL A 80 -2.37 11.67 -3.21
C VAL A 80 -1.45 12.86 -2.95
N PHE A 81 -0.15 12.63 -3.05
CA PHE A 81 0.87 13.66 -2.91
C PHE A 81 1.82 13.62 -4.10
N THR A 82 2.18 14.79 -4.60
CA THR A 82 3.33 14.97 -5.48
C THR A 82 4.45 15.56 -4.65
N ARG A 83 5.60 14.89 -4.56
CA ARG A 83 6.81 15.45 -3.96
C ARG A 83 7.88 15.51 -5.03
N GLY A 84 8.45 16.69 -5.25
CA GLY A 84 9.65 16.89 -6.03
C GLY A 84 10.69 17.62 -5.20
N MET A 85 11.97 17.48 -5.56
CA MET A 85 12.99 18.36 -5.01
C MET A 85 12.77 19.78 -5.57
N LEU A 86 12.57 20.76 -4.69
CA LEU A 86 12.75 22.16 -5.08
C LEU A 86 14.25 22.37 -5.30
N GLU A 87 14.66 22.58 -6.56
CA GLU A 87 15.98 23.14 -6.90
C GLU A 87 16.12 24.59 -6.43
#